data_AF-A0AB36RA23-F1
#
_entry.id   AF-A0AB36RA23-F1
#
_cell.length_a   1.000
_cell.length_b   1.000
_cell.length_c   1.000
_cell.angle_alpha   90.00
_cell.angle_beta   90.00
_cell.angle_gamma   90.00
#
_symmetry.space_group_name_H-M   'P 1'
#
loop_
_entity.id
_entity.type
_entity.pdbx_description
1 polymer ?
#
loop_
_entity_poly.entity_id
_entity_poly.type
_entity_poly.pdbx_seq_one_letter_code
_entity_poly.pdbx_strand_id
1 'polypeptide(L)'
;MTGTRRSSEGLDARRRKLLFRSWHRGMREMDLILGSFADAEIGVLTGDELDQYERLLDVPDTEFLPVITGERPVPANFDCAVLQKILASRQAMTF
;
A
#
# COMPACT_ATOMS: atom_id res chain seq x y z
N MET A 1 -8.39 5.88 -13.12
CA MET A 1 -9.53 6.53 -12.43
C MET A 1 -9.15 6.57 -10.97
N THR A 2 -8.53 7.66 -10.53
CA THR A 2 -7.98 7.81 -9.17
C THR A 2 -9.15 7.86 -8.19
N GLY A 3 -9.19 6.89 -7.27
CA GLY A 3 -10.30 6.68 -6.33
C GLY A 3 -9.96 7.07 -4.90
N THR A 4 -8.97 7.95 -4.71
CA THR A 4 -8.55 8.45 -3.39
C THR A 4 -9.75 9.01 -2.64
N ARG A 5 -10.10 8.38 -1.52
CA ARG A 5 -11.21 8.76 -0.64
C ARG A 5 -10.81 9.86 0.35
N ARG A 6 -9.51 10.17 0.47
CA ARG A 6 -8.96 11.15 1.41
C ARG A 6 -8.30 12.36 0.71
N SER A 7 -8.56 13.56 1.20
CA SER A 7 -7.78 14.75 0.83
C SER A 7 -6.34 14.64 1.32
N SER A 8 -5.39 14.99 0.47
CA SER A 8 -3.95 15.02 0.80
C SER A 8 -3.52 16.21 1.68
N GLU A 9 -4.49 17.01 2.16
CA GLU A 9 -4.26 18.15 3.04
C GLU A 9 -3.66 17.73 4.38
N GLY A 10 -2.63 18.45 4.83
CA GLY A 10 -1.89 18.15 6.06
C GLY A 10 -0.86 17.02 5.93
N LEU A 11 -0.79 16.31 4.80
CA LEU A 11 0.28 15.35 4.54
C LEU A 11 1.55 16.08 4.07
N ASP A 12 2.67 15.72 4.67
CA ASP A 12 3.99 16.10 4.17
C ASP A 12 4.22 15.58 2.74
N ALA A 13 5.21 16.16 2.07
CA ALA A 13 5.50 15.86 0.66
C ALA A 13 5.78 14.36 0.42
N ARG A 14 6.38 13.68 1.39
CA ARG A 14 6.70 12.25 1.30
C ARG A 14 5.42 11.44 1.30
N ARG A 15 4.55 11.60 2.30
CA ARG A 15 3.25 10.91 2.37
C ARG A 15 2.37 11.17 1.14
N ARG A 16 2.33 12.41 0.63
CA ARG A 16 1.59 12.72 -0.61
C ARG A 16 2.11 11.97 -1.83
N LYS A 17 3.42 11.85 -1.98
CA LYS A 17 4.04 11.08 -3.07
C LYS A 17 3.68 9.60 -2.97
N LEU A 18 3.69 9.02 -1.76
CA LEU A 18 3.33 7.62 -1.56
C LEU A 18 1.85 7.35 -1.82
N LEU A 19 0.97 8.22 -1.34
CA LEU A 19 -0.47 8.15 -1.63
C LEU A 19 -0.71 8.16 -3.14
N PHE A 20 -0.07 9.08 -3.87
CA PHE A 20 -0.15 9.12 -5.32
C PHE A 20 0.34 7.81 -5.96
N ARG A 21 1.54 7.34 -5.61
CA ARG A 21 2.10 6.08 -6.14
C ARG A 21 1.21 4.86 -5.87
N SER A 22 0.47 4.87 -4.77
CA SER A 22 -0.43 3.77 -4.37
C SER A 22 -1.69 3.68 -5.24
N TRP A 23 -2.12 4.80 -5.82
CA TRP A 23 -3.28 4.91 -6.72
C TRP A 23 -2.89 4.97 -8.21
N HIS A 24 -1.60 4.89 -8.54
CA HIS A 24 -1.07 4.96 -9.91
C HIS A 24 -0.23 3.72 -10.22
N ARG A 25 -0.82 2.56 -9.99
CA ARG A 25 -0.25 1.24 -10.31
C ARG A 25 -0.68 0.80 -11.70
N GLY A 26 -0.01 -0.22 -12.23
CA GLY A 26 -0.32 -0.78 -13.55
C GLY A 26 -1.57 -1.67 -13.54
N MET A 27 -1.96 -2.16 -12.36
CA MET A 27 -3.11 -3.05 -12.17
C MET A 27 -4.18 -2.41 -11.27
N ARG A 28 -5.44 -2.45 -11.72
CA ARG A 28 -6.56 -1.85 -10.97
C ARG A 28 -6.81 -2.52 -9.62
N GLU A 29 -6.58 -3.82 -9.50
CA GLU A 29 -6.66 -4.53 -8.22
C GLU A 29 -5.62 -4.00 -7.22
N MET A 30 -4.40 -3.73 -7.69
CA MET A 30 -3.34 -3.15 -6.88
C MET A 30 -3.67 -1.74 -6.44
N ASP A 31 -4.21 -0.91 -7.34
CA ASP A 31 -4.71 0.43 -6.99
C ASP A 31 -5.76 0.37 -5.89
N LEU A 32 -6.70 -0.58 -5.97
CA LEU A 32 -7.76 -0.70 -4.96
C LEU A 32 -7.22 -1.17 -3.61
N ILE A 33 -6.31 -2.15 -3.59
CA ILE A 33 -5.74 -2.67 -2.35
C ILE A 33 -4.82 -1.63 -1.70
N LEU A 34 -3.80 -1.16 -2.44
CA LEU A 34 -2.80 -0.25 -1.90
C LEU A 34 -3.35 1.16 -1.73
N GLY A 35 -4.20 1.63 -2.64
CA GLY A 35 -4.85 2.92 -2.54
C GLY A 35 -5.79 3.02 -1.34
N SER A 36 -6.61 1.99 -1.08
CA SER A 36 -7.48 1.97 0.09
C SER A 36 -6.68 1.91 1.40
N PHE A 37 -5.61 1.10 1.42
CA PHE A 37 -4.68 1.07 2.55
C PHE A 37 -4.03 2.44 2.78
N ALA A 38 -3.51 3.07 1.73
CA ALA A 38 -2.87 4.39 1.84
C ALA A 38 -3.84 5.46 2.33
N ASP A 39 -5.08 5.49 1.84
CA ASP A 39 -6.09 6.44 2.31
C ASP A 39 -6.32 6.36 3.82
N ALA A 40 -6.37 5.14 4.36
CA ALA A 40 -6.59 4.88 5.78
C ALA A 40 -5.33 5.14 6.62
N GLU A 41 -4.20 4.55 6.23
CA GLU A 41 -3.05 4.38 7.11
C GLU A 41 -1.92 5.41 6.86
N ILE A 42 -1.81 6.04 5.68
CA ILE A 42 -0.63 6.87 5.33
C ILE A 42 -0.36 8.00 6.32
N GLY A 43 -1.42 8.54 6.94
CA GLY A 43 -1.32 9.61 7.92
C GLY A 43 -0.83 9.16 9.31
N VAL A 44 -0.94 7.87 9.62
CA VAL A 44 -0.55 7.30 10.93
C VAL A 44 0.74 6.48 10.86
N LEU A 45 1.22 6.12 9.66
CA LEU A 45 2.50 5.45 9.50
C LEU A 45 3.64 6.28 10.10
N THR A 46 4.48 5.62 10.89
CA THR A 46 5.74 6.16 11.44
C THR A 46 6.80 6.34 10.35
N GLY A 47 7.91 7.01 10.67
CA GLY A 47 9.01 7.23 9.72
C GLY A 47 9.57 5.91 9.15
N ASP A 48 9.83 4.94 10.02
CA ASP A 48 10.35 3.62 9.63
C ASP A 48 9.33 2.84 8.79
N GLU A 49 8.04 2.98 9.08
CA GLU A 49 6.98 2.38 8.27
C GLU A 49 6.86 3.05 6.90
N LEU A 50 7.06 4.36 6.80
CA LEU A 50 7.12 5.02 5.48
C LEU A 50 8.30 4.52 4.66
N ASP A 51 9.46 4.26 5.28
CA ASP A 51 10.62 3.67 4.60
C ASP A 51 10.31 2.26 4.09
N GLN A 52 9.65 1.44 4.92
CA GLN A 52 9.20 0.09 4.51
C GLN A 52 8.17 0.18 3.38
N TYR A 53 7.22 1.09 3.48
CA TYR A 53 6.17 1.24 2.48
C TYR A 53 6.73 1.69 1.13
N GLU A 54 7.72 2.58 1.12
CA GLU A 54 8.43 2.97 -0.09
C GLU A 54 9.06 1.78 -0.80
N ARG A 55 9.75 0.92 -0.06
CA ARG A 55 10.37 -0.29 -0.61
C ARG A 55 9.32 -1.23 -1.20
N LEU A 56 8.16 -1.39 -0.55
CA LEU A 56 7.07 -2.20 -1.06
C LEU A 56 6.47 -1.60 -2.35
N LEU A 57 6.35 -0.27 -2.44
CA LEU A 57 5.85 0.41 -3.65
C LEU A 57 6.84 0.36 -4.83
N ASP A 58 8.11 0.05 -4.61
CA ASP A 58 9.09 -0.18 -5.69
C ASP A 58 8.95 -1.59 -6.31
N VAL A 59 8.26 -2.51 -5.64
CA VAL A 59 8.03 -3.87 -6.15
C VAL A 59 7.05 -3.84 -7.32
N PRO A 60 7.30 -4.58 -8.42
CA PRO A 60 6.35 -4.72 -9.53
C PRO A 60 5.02 -5.34 -9.09
N ASP A 61 3.92 -4.86 -9.67
CA ASP A 61 2.57 -5.36 -9.34
C ASP A 61 2.43 -6.88 -9.58
N THR A 62 3.07 -7.41 -10.62
CA THR A 62 3.06 -8.85 -10.95
C THR A 62 3.74 -9.72 -9.91
N GLU A 63 4.67 -9.15 -9.15
CA GLU A 63 5.34 -9.80 -8.04
C GLU A 63 4.58 -9.64 -6.74
N PHE A 64 4.03 -8.44 -6.52
CA PHE A 64 3.41 -8.09 -5.25
C PHE A 64 2.00 -8.62 -5.10
N LEU A 65 1.20 -8.59 -6.17
CA LEU A 65 -0.20 -9.05 -6.17
C LEU A 65 -0.35 -10.50 -5.66
N PRO A 66 0.36 -11.52 -6.18
CA PRO A 66 0.22 -12.90 -5.70
C PRO A 66 0.68 -13.10 -4.25
N VAL A 67 1.59 -12.27 -3.75
CA VAL A 67 1.97 -12.28 -2.32
C VAL A 67 0.82 -11.72 -1.47
N ILE A 68 0.20 -10.62 -1.92
CA ILE A 68 -0.93 -10.01 -1.22
C ILE A 68 -2.18 -10.89 -1.29
N THR A 69 -2.46 -11.55 -2.41
CA THR A 69 -3.61 -12.44 -2.57
C THR A 69 -3.45 -13.75 -1.79
N GLY A 70 -2.22 -14.13 -1.46
CA GLY A 70 -1.88 -15.37 -0.75
C GLY A 70 -1.55 -16.54 -1.68
N GLU A 71 -1.43 -16.29 -2.99
CA GLU A 71 -1.01 -17.28 -3.99
C GLU A 71 0.47 -17.62 -3.88
N ARG A 72 1.30 -16.69 -3.38
CA ARG A 72 2.72 -16.91 -3.09
C ARG A 72 3.06 -16.59 -1.64
N PRO A 73 4.02 -17.32 -1.03
CA PRO A 73 4.51 -16.98 0.29
C PRO A 73 5.20 -15.62 0.28
N VAL A 74 5.15 -14.92 1.41
CA VAL A 74 5.88 -13.67 1.61
C VAL A 74 7.38 -13.99 1.60
N PRO A 75 8.16 -13.47 0.63
CA PRO A 75 9.60 -13.64 0.63
C PRO A 75 10.22 -12.83 1.78
N ALA A 76 11.36 -13.29 2.30
CA ALA A 76 11.97 -12.73 3.51
C ALA A 76 12.31 -11.23 3.43
N ASN A 77 12.48 -10.69 2.23
CA ASN A 77 12.72 -9.27 1.97
C ASN A 77 11.46 -8.39 2.09
N PHE A 78 10.26 -8.98 2.11
CA PHE A 78 8.99 -8.27 2.28
C PHE A 78 8.39 -8.42 3.68
N ASP A 79 8.98 -9.26 4.55
CA ASP A 79 8.50 -9.45 5.90
C ASP A 79 8.78 -8.21 6.77
N CYS A 80 7.80 -7.32 6.79
CA CYS A 80 7.86 -6.05 7.49
C CYS A 80 6.49 -5.69 8.05
N ALA A 81 6.47 -4.79 9.04
CA ALA A 81 5.26 -4.39 9.74
C ALA A 81 4.20 -3.82 8.79
N VAL A 82 4.63 -3.05 7.79
CA VAL A 82 3.72 -2.46 6.81
C VAL A 82 3.02 -3.51 5.94
N LEU A 83 3.73 -4.57 5.54
CA LEU A 83 3.09 -5.64 4.79
C LEU A 83 1.97 -6.31 5.61
N GLN A 84 2.21 -6.56 6.89
CA GLN A 84 1.20 -7.12 7.78
C GLN A 84 -0.02 -6.20 7.90
N LYS A 85 0.19 -4.88 7.97
CA LYS A 85 -0.91 -3.90 7.97
C LYS A 85 -1.69 -3.91 6.64
N ILE A 86 -1.01 -4.03 5.49
CA ILE A 86 -1.68 -4.14 4.17
C ILE A 86 -2.55 -5.40 4.11
N LEU A 87 -2.00 -6.55 4.54
CA LEU A 87 -2.73 -7.82 4.58
C LEU A 87 -3.94 -7.76 5.54
N ALA A 88 -3.78 -7.13 6.70
CA ALA A 88 -4.87 -6.91 7.65
C ALA A 88 -5.95 -5.98 7.08
N SER A 89 -5.56 -4.90 6.39
CA SER A 89 -6.49 -3.97 5.73
C SER A 89 -7.31 -4.67 4.64
N ARG A 90 -6.73 -5.63 3.92
CA ARG A 90 -7.46 -6.45 2.94
C ARG A 90 -8.54 -7.30 3.60
N GLN A 91 -8.25 -7.93 4.74
CA GLN A 91 -9.24 -8.76 5.44
C GLN A 91 -10.44 -7.95 5.94
N ALA A 92 -10.23 -6.67 6.27
CA ALA A 92 -11.30 -5.75 6.65
C ALA A 92 -12.16 -5.31 5.44
N MET A 93 -11.65 -5.42 4.21
CA MET A 93 -12.41 -5.19 2.97
C MET A 93 -13.24 -6.43 2.64
N THR A 94 -14.28 -6.68 3.43
CA THR A 94 -15.33 -7.63 3.07
C THR A 94 -16.15 -7.01 1.93
N PHE A 95 -16.19 -7.67 0.77
CA PHE A 95 -17.06 -7.31 -0.35
C PHE A 95 -18.49 -7.82 -0.13
#